data_AF-H1SIA0-F1
#
_entry.id   AF-H1SIA0-F1
#
_cell.length_a   1.000
_cell.length_b   1.000
_cell.length_c   1.000
_cell.angle_alpha   90.00
_cell.angle_beta   90.00
_cell.angle_gamma   90.00
#
_symmetry.space_group_name_H-M   'P 1'
#
loop_
_entity.id
_entity.type
_entity.pdbx_description
1 polymer ?
#
loop_
_entity_poly.entity_id
_entity_poly.type
_entity_poly.pdbx_seq_one_letter_code
_entity_poly.pdbx_strand_id
1 'polypeptide(L)'
;MRPVAVATPASPEALAGHGIAFESGFDVAADVSAGRLVLLFPEWYQDSVPPQLVFLRSRFPSYRQRRLIEFLQARFAAFDADYPLPG
;
A
#
# COMPACT_ATOMS: atom_id res chain seq x y z
N MET A 1 -7.18 15.91 -5.65
CA MET A 1 -8.06 15.42 -4.57
C MET A 1 -9.43 15.08 -5.16
N ARG A 2 -9.64 13.82 -5.57
CA ARG A 2 -10.94 13.23 -5.90
C ARG A 2 -10.83 11.72 -5.57
N PRO A 3 -11.56 11.18 -4.57
CA PRO A 3 -11.51 9.75 -4.25
C PRO A 3 -12.82 9.03 -4.64
N VAL A 4 -12.69 7.81 -5.16
CA VAL A 4 -13.72 6.75 -5.30
C VAL A 4 -12.96 5.40 -5.28
N ALA A 5 -13.63 4.31 -4.89
CA ALA A 5 -13.07 2.98 -4.57
C ALA A 5 -12.29 2.89 -3.27
N VAL A 6 -12.78 2.01 -2.39
CA VAL A 6 -12.80 2.23 -0.95
C VAL A 6 -12.82 0.83 -0.29
N ALA A 7 -11.67 0.22 0.03
CA ALA A 7 -11.55 -0.94 0.95
C ALA A 7 -10.39 -0.76 1.96
N THR A 8 -10.52 -1.11 3.26
CA THR A 8 -9.60 -0.67 4.36
C THR A 8 -8.77 -1.77 5.07
N PRO A 9 -7.53 -1.47 5.55
CA PRO A 9 -6.63 -2.38 6.27
C PRO A 9 -7.28 -2.93 7.52
N ALA A 10 -7.95 -4.07 7.33
CA ALA A 10 -8.54 -4.81 8.42
C ALA A 10 -9.24 -3.94 9.48
N SER A 11 -9.99 -2.90 9.09
CA SER A 11 -10.97 -2.35 10.03
C SER A 11 -11.91 -3.50 10.36
N PRO A 12 -12.08 -3.87 11.65
CA PRO A 12 -12.87 -5.04 12.02
C PRO A 12 -14.26 -5.01 11.38
N GLU A 13 -14.81 -3.81 11.20
CA GLU A 13 -16.10 -3.53 10.59
C GLU A 13 -16.15 -3.91 9.09
N ALA A 14 -15.11 -3.58 8.31
CA ALA A 14 -15.07 -3.90 6.87
C ALA A 14 -14.91 -5.40 6.64
N LEU A 15 -13.98 -6.05 7.37
CA LEU A 15 -13.83 -7.51 7.32
C LEU A 15 -15.05 -8.26 7.87
N ALA A 16 -15.79 -7.67 8.81
CA ALA A 16 -17.07 -8.18 9.29
C ALA A 16 -18.28 -7.80 8.40
N GLY A 17 -18.06 -7.17 7.23
CA GLY A 17 -19.10 -6.88 6.24
C GLY A 17 -20.06 -5.73 6.58
N HIS A 18 -19.70 -4.84 7.51
CA HIS A 18 -20.55 -3.73 7.97
C HIS A 18 -20.49 -2.48 7.08
N GLY A 19 -19.68 -2.47 6.02
CA GLY A 19 -19.58 -1.31 5.13
C GLY A 19 -18.42 -1.34 4.14
N ILE A 20 -18.04 -0.14 3.71
CA ILE A 20 -17.07 0.16 2.65
C ILE A 20 -16.17 1.29 3.21
N ALA A 21 -14.83 1.16 3.26
CA ALA A 21 -13.90 2.16 3.89
C ALA A 21 -12.59 2.45 3.07
N PHE A 22 -12.01 3.67 3.06
CA PHE A 22 -11.18 4.20 1.92
C PHE A 22 -9.66 3.92 1.91
N GLU A 23 -9.23 2.66 1.87
CA GLU A 23 -7.83 2.28 2.08
C GLU A 23 -6.76 2.78 1.08
N SER A 24 -5.50 2.76 1.55
CA SER A 24 -4.32 2.50 0.74
C SER A 24 -4.30 1.06 0.23
N GLY A 25 -3.84 0.83 -1.00
CA GLY A 25 -3.70 -0.51 -1.57
C GLY A 25 -2.72 -1.41 -0.81
N PHE A 26 -1.60 -0.85 -0.33
CA PHE A 26 -0.60 -1.56 0.49
C PHE A 26 -1.22 -2.21 1.75
N ASP A 27 -2.20 -1.50 2.29
CA ASP A 27 -2.83 -1.79 3.56
C ASP A 27 -3.89 -2.91 3.45
N VAL A 28 -4.50 -3.10 2.27
CA VAL A 28 -5.48 -4.17 1.99
C VAL A 28 -4.98 -5.31 1.10
N ALA A 29 -3.75 -5.22 0.59
CA ALA A 29 -3.25 -6.12 -0.47
C ALA A 29 -3.41 -7.61 -0.12
N ALA A 30 -3.14 -7.98 1.14
CA ALA A 30 -3.29 -9.35 1.64
C ALA A 30 -4.74 -9.80 1.85
N ASP A 31 -5.67 -8.89 2.13
CA ASP A 31 -7.10 -9.19 2.26
C ASP A 31 -7.79 -9.28 0.89
N VAL A 32 -7.41 -8.41 -0.05
CA VAL A 32 -7.87 -8.43 -1.44
C VAL A 32 -7.33 -9.65 -2.18
N SER A 33 -6.03 -9.94 -2.07
CA SER A 33 -5.43 -11.14 -2.69
C SER A 33 -6.00 -12.45 -2.13
N ALA A 34 -6.44 -12.46 -0.88
CA ALA A 34 -7.09 -13.61 -0.26
C ALA A 34 -8.63 -13.64 -0.46
N GLY A 35 -9.20 -12.68 -1.18
CA GLY A 35 -10.65 -12.60 -1.43
C GLY A 35 -11.51 -12.27 -0.20
N ARG A 36 -10.91 -11.81 0.90
CA ARG A 36 -11.64 -11.34 2.10
C ARG A 36 -12.22 -9.94 1.90
N LEU A 37 -11.56 -9.12 1.07
CA LEU A 37 -12.06 -7.84 0.58
C LEU A 37 -12.12 -7.88 -0.95
N VAL A 38 -12.95 -7.04 -1.55
CA VAL A 38 -13.05 -6.89 -3.02
C VAL A 38 -13.02 -5.42 -3.41
N LEU A 39 -12.41 -5.11 -4.54
CA LEU A 39 -12.34 -3.74 -5.07
C LEU A 39 -13.65 -3.39 -5.78
N LEU A 40 -14.33 -2.34 -5.34
CA LEU A 40 -15.66 -1.98 -5.84
C LEU A 40 -15.64 -1.10 -7.11
N PHE A 41 -14.60 -0.30 -7.32
CA PHE A 41 -14.42 0.46 -8.57
C PHE A 41 -12.93 0.46 -8.98
N PRO A 42 -12.37 -0.68 -9.43
CA PRO A 42 -10.95 -0.78 -9.80
C PRO A 42 -10.55 0.26 -10.86
N GLU A 43 -11.42 0.52 -11.85
CA GLU A 43 -11.27 1.50 -12.93
C GLU A 43 -11.12 2.97 -12.48
N TRP A 44 -11.23 3.27 -11.18
CA TRP A 44 -11.12 4.63 -10.62
C TRP A 44 -9.81 4.86 -9.86
N TYR A 45 -8.86 3.92 -9.94
CA TYR A 45 -7.51 4.11 -9.42
C TYR A 45 -6.81 5.30 -10.10
N GLN A 46 -6.10 6.10 -9.30
CA GLN A 46 -5.10 7.04 -9.82
C GLN A 46 -3.75 6.34 -9.92
N ASP A 47 -2.81 6.93 -10.68
CA ASP A 47 -1.40 6.53 -10.68
C ASP A 47 -0.91 6.30 -9.24
N SER A 48 -0.35 5.11 -8.98
CA SER A 48 0.15 4.73 -7.66
C SER A 48 1.16 5.76 -7.14
N VAL A 49 0.90 6.31 -5.95
CA VAL A 49 1.83 7.22 -5.26
C VAL A 49 2.80 6.36 -4.45
N PRO A 50 4.07 6.19 -4.89
CA PRO A 50 4.98 5.28 -4.22
C PRO A 50 5.32 5.78 -2.81
N PRO A 51 5.42 4.89 -1.80
CA PRO A 51 5.82 5.25 -0.44
C PRO A 51 7.12 6.05 -0.40
N GLN A 52 7.12 7.18 0.30
CA GLN A 52 8.28 8.09 0.38
C GLN A 52 9.05 7.90 1.69
N LEU A 53 10.33 7.52 1.59
CA LEU A 53 11.24 7.49 2.74
C LEU A 53 11.91 8.86 2.91
N VAL A 54 11.46 9.61 3.92
CA VAL A 54 11.95 10.97 4.21
C VAL A 54 12.97 10.96 5.36
N PHE A 55 14.08 11.67 5.19
CA PHE A 55 15.10 11.89 6.22
C PHE A 55 15.69 13.29 6.12
N LEU A 56 16.25 13.80 7.23
CA LEU A 56 16.89 15.12 7.26
C LEU A 56 18.01 15.23 6.23
N ARG A 57 18.06 16.36 5.53
CA ARG A 57 19.04 16.61 4.45
C ARG A 57 20.47 16.54 4.98
N SER A 58 21.19 15.52 4.53
CA SER A 58 22.63 15.39 4.62
C SER A 58 23.18 15.30 3.19
N ARG A 59 24.42 15.76 2.95
CA ARG A 59 24.99 15.78 1.58
C ARG A 59 25.12 14.36 0.98
N PHE A 60 25.27 13.35 1.83
CA PHE A 60 25.15 11.94 1.48
C PHE A 60 24.51 11.17 2.64
N PRO A 61 23.62 10.19 2.39
CA PRO A 61 23.17 9.28 3.43
C PRO A 61 24.37 8.52 4.02
N SER A 62 24.38 8.42 5.35
CA SER A 62 25.33 7.59 6.11
C SER A 62 25.23 6.11 5.69
N TYR A 63 26.26 5.32 5.99
CA TYR A 63 26.25 3.88 5.69
C TYR A 63 25.01 3.17 6.25
N ARG A 64 24.61 3.50 7.49
CA ARG A 64 23.39 2.94 8.11
C ARG A 64 22.11 3.33 7.34
N GLN A 65 22.01 4.57 6.88
CA GLN A 65 20.87 5.02 6.06
C GLN A 65 20.82 4.29 4.72
N ARG A 66 21.97 4.10 4.03
CA ARG A 66 22.02 3.32 2.78
C ARG A 66 21.56 1.89 2.98
N ARG A 67 22.09 1.19 3.99
CA ARG A 67 21.67 -0.18 4.32
C ARG A 67 20.19 -0.28 4.68
N LEU A 68 19.61 0.73 5.33
CA LEU A 68 18.17 0.79 5.60
C LEU A 68 17.35 1.04 4.31
N ILE A 69 17.81 1.93 3.43
CA ILE A 69 17.18 2.19 2.12
C ILE A 69 17.16 0.90 1.29
N GLU A 70 18.31 0.23 1.14
CA GLU A 70 18.45 -1.04 0.43
C GLU A 70 17.53 -2.14 1.00
N PHE A 71 17.47 -2.27 2.33
CA PHE A 71 16.60 -3.23 3.02
C PHE A 71 15.12 -2.95 2.79
N LEU A 72 14.69 -1.69 2.86
CA LEU A 72 13.30 -1.31 2.63
C LEU A 72 12.92 -1.51 1.16
N GLN A 73 13.77 -1.10 0.21
CA GLN A 73 13.55 -1.32 -1.22
C GLN A 73 13.37 -2.80 -1.55
N ALA A 74 14.23 -3.69 -1.03
CA ALA A 74 14.10 -5.12 -1.25
C ALA A 74 12.77 -5.69 -0.68
N ARG A 75 12.33 -5.20 0.47
CA ARG A 75 11.05 -5.61 1.08
C ARG A 75 9.83 -5.11 0.32
N PHE A 76 9.84 -3.87 -0.16
CA PHE A 76 8.73 -3.33 -0.97
C PHE A 76 8.66 -4.03 -2.33
N ALA A 77 9.80 -4.27 -3.00
CA ALA A 77 9.81 -5.04 -4.25
C ALA A 77 9.30 -6.49 -4.09
N ALA A 78 9.59 -7.13 -2.94
CA ALA A 78 9.01 -8.44 -2.63
C ALA A 78 7.49 -8.36 -2.36
N PHE A 79 7.05 -7.34 -1.61
CA PHE A 79 5.63 -7.10 -1.35
C PHE A 79 4.83 -6.85 -2.64
N ASP A 80 5.34 -6.03 -3.56
CA ASP A 80 4.70 -5.74 -4.84
C ASP A 80 4.61 -7.00 -5.75
N ALA A 81 5.53 -7.95 -5.59
CA ALA A 81 5.51 -9.24 -6.29
C ALA A 81 4.56 -10.25 -5.64
N ASP A 82 4.45 -10.27 -4.31
CA ASP A 82 3.50 -11.12 -3.57
C ASP A 82 2.05 -10.63 -3.72
N TYR A 83 1.85 -9.31 -3.85
CA TYR A 83 0.55 -8.67 -4.00
C TYR A 83 0.51 -7.73 -5.21
N PRO A 84 0.41 -8.27 -6.44
CA PRO A 84 0.15 -7.47 -7.62
C PRO A 84 -1.26 -6.89 -7.56
N LEU A 85 -1.38 -5.70 -6.97
CA LEU A 85 -2.62 -4.93 -7.00
C LEU A 85 -2.99 -4.65 -8.47
N PRO A 86 -4.26 -4.86 -8.87
CA PRO A 86 -4.70 -4.46 -10.20
C PRO A 86 -4.57 -2.94 -10.32
N GLY A 87 -3.90 -2.50 -11.40
CA GLY A 87 -3.74 -1.08 -11.76
C GLY A 87 -4.92 -0.53 -12.53
#